data_AF-A0A1G8U4T7-F1
#
_entry.id   AF-A0A1G8U4T7-F1
#
_cell.length_a   1.000
_cell.length_b   1.000
_cell.length_c   1.000
_cell.angle_alpha   90.00
_cell.angle_beta   90.00
_cell.angle_gamma   90.00
#
_symmetry.space_group_name_H-M   'P 1'
#
loop_
_entity.id
_entity.type
_entity.pdbx_description
1 polymer ?
#
loop_
_entity_poly.entity_id
_entity_poly.type
_entity_poly.pdbx_seq_one_letter_code
_entity_poly.pdbx_strand_id
1 'polypeptide(L)'
;MKNHLLIAGTGRAGTTFLVQYLAECGLDTHLARNQHPGYDEDANAGLEDLLLGNADAPYVVKSPWLYEYVERLLADREIVVDAVIVPMRSIVEAATSRSINELRARYGNPTMPDDCKQWESWGTTAGGIVYSLNPIDQARLLALGFHELLHALVKRSIPVVLLDFPRFVDDPNYLYESLHSVLGSKVERASALRAHERIAVPSKVRIGKELTSDDAVKCLPESGAKPPGIAFPSHAVLDRTALKRQLEKTMIHAEQLTLEKAALERELEKARIHAEQLTSGKTALERKRDEATTRTAQLTLEKTELNQRLKESAICIAQMERRVVSLQASHSWRVTAPMRAVSGVMKNFWRVAFSSRP
;
A
#
# COMPACT_ATOMS: atom_id res chain seq x y z
N MET A 1 -25.32 -11.54 27.89
CA MET A 1 -25.76 -12.11 26.61
C MET A 1 -25.32 -11.17 25.50
N LYS A 2 -24.64 -11.67 24.48
CA LYS A 2 -24.21 -10.89 23.32
C LYS A 2 -25.03 -11.29 22.11
N ASN A 3 -25.54 -10.28 21.38
CA ASN A 3 -26.29 -10.50 20.15
C ASN A 3 -25.31 -10.65 18.98
N HIS A 4 -25.62 -11.54 18.06
CA HIS A 4 -24.81 -11.79 16.87
C HIS A 4 -25.68 -11.99 15.64
N LEU A 5 -25.18 -11.49 14.52
CA LEU A 5 -25.65 -11.76 13.17
C LEU A 5 -24.67 -12.73 12.51
N LEU A 6 -25.15 -13.89 12.06
CA LEU A 6 -24.28 -14.90 11.47
C LEU A 6 -24.40 -14.91 9.95
N ILE A 7 -23.29 -15.12 9.26
CA ILE A 7 -23.25 -15.39 7.82
C ILE A 7 -22.72 -16.80 7.62
N ALA A 8 -23.56 -17.70 7.08
CA ALA A 8 -23.25 -19.11 6.93
C ALA A 8 -23.74 -19.66 5.58
N GLY A 9 -23.63 -20.97 5.35
CA GLY A 9 -24.15 -21.63 4.16
C GLY A 9 -23.08 -22.37 3.36
N THR A 10 -23.31 -22.56 2.08
CA THR A 10 -22.50 -23.43 1.23
C THR A 10 -21.12 -22.87 0.89
N GLY A 11 -20.81 -21.62 1.30
CA GLY A 11 -19.59 -20.91 0.94
C GLY A 11 -19.47 -20.64 -0.56
N ARG A 12 -18.44 -19.88 -0.98
CA ARG A 12 -18.24 -19.46 -2.38
C ARG A 12 -19.45 -18.75 -3.04
N ALA A 13 -20.36 -18.24 -2.23
CA ALA A 13 -21.58 -17.52 -2.63
C ALA A 13 -21.53 -16.07 -2.12
N GLY A 14 -20.40 -15.38 -2.27
CA GLY A 14 -20.28 -13.96 -1.93
C GLY A 14 -20.31 -13.62 -0.43
N THR A 15 -20.03 -14.56 0.46
CA THR A 15 -20.01 -14.32 1.92
C THR A 15 -18.99 -13.26 2.34
N THR A 16 -17.84 -13.18 1.67
CA THR A 16 -16.83 -12.12 1.89
C THR A 16 -17.37 -10.73 1.53
N PHE A 17 -18.08 -10.62 0.39
CA PHE A 17 -18.73 -9.37 -0.01
C PHE A 17 -19.74 -8.93 1.06
N LEU A 18 -20.53 -9.85 1.63
CA LEU A 18 -21.48 -9.52 2.70
C LEU A 18 -20.79 -8.97 3.95
N VAL A 19 -19.66 -9.54 4.37
CA VAL A 19 -18.89 -9.01 5.51
C VAL A 19 -18.39 -7.60 5.21
N GLN A 20 -17.80 -7.37 4.04
CA GLN A 20 -17.30 -6.06 3.61
C GLN A 20 -18.42 -5.02 3.52
N TYR A 21 -19.55 -5.40 2.92
CA TYR A 21 -20.74 -4.55 2.79
C TYR A 21 -21.29 -4.15 4.16
N LEU A 22 -21.43 -5.09 5.10
CA LEU A 22 -21.94 -4.82 6.45
C LEU A 22 -20.95 -3.97 7.26
N ALA A 23 -19.65 -4.18 7.09
CA ALA A 23 -18.61 -3.32 7.68
C ALA A 23 -18.72 -1.87 7.18
N GLU A 24 -18.86 -1.68 5.86
CA GLU A 24 -19.03 -0.36 5.24
C GLU A 24 -20.38 0.29 5.63
N CYS A 25 -21.40 -0.51 5.94
CA CYS A 25 -22.65 -0.03 6.54
C CYS A 25 -22.50 0.43 8.01
N GLY A 26 -21.32 0.26 8.62
CA GLY A 26 -21.02 0.66 9.99
C GLY A 26 -21.35 -0.40 11.05
N LEU A 27 -21.61 -1.65 10.65
CA LEU A 27 -21.80 -2.73 11.60
C LEU A 27 -20.47 -3.22 12.16
N ASP A 28 -20.52 -3.69 13.40
CA ASP A 28 -19.39 -4.27 14.08
C ASP A 28 -18.99 -5.62 13.47
N THR A 29 -17.87 -5.63 12.76
CA THR A 29 -17.27 -6.78 12.06
C THR A 29 -15.78 -6.83 12.41
N HIS A 30 -15.09 -7.95 12.17
CA HIS A 30 -13.62 -7.99 12.35
C HIS A 30 -12.89 -6.98 11.43
N LEU A 31 -13.45 -6.69 10.24
CA LEU A 31 -12.89 -5.67 9.33
C LEU A 31 -12.98 -4.27 9.94
N ALA A 32 -14.12 -3.93 10.55
CA ALA A 32 -14.30 -2.64 11.21
C ALA A 32 -13.37 -2.46 12.43
N ARG A 33 -12.86 -3.55 12.99
CA ARG A 33 -11.92 -3.56 14.13
C ARG A 33 -10.44 -3.53 13.73
N ASN A 34 -10.12 -3.28 12.44
CA ASN A 34 -8.76 -3.27 11.89
C ASN A 34 -7.97 -4.58 12.10
N GLN A 35 -8.66 -5.72 12.23
CA GLN A 35 -8.02 -7.02 12.34
C GLN A 35 -8.10 -7.72 10.98
N HIS A 36 -6.97 -7.80 10.27
CA HIS A 36 -6.83 -8.45 8.96
C HIS A 36 -6.03 -9.78 8.96
N PRO A 37 -6.06 -10.66 9.99
CA PRO A 37 -5.29 -11.89 9.90
C PRO A 37 -6.03 -12.89 8.99
N GLY A 38 -5.68 -12.93 7.70
CA GLY A 38 -5.96 -14.11 6.86
C GLY A 38 -6.77 -13.91 5.57
N TYR A 39 -7.12 -12.68 5.17
CA TYR A 39 -7.81 -12.46 3.88
C TYR A 39 -6.92 -12.85 2.70
N ASP A 40 -7.41 -13.77 1.87
CA ASP A 40 -6.80 -14.22 0.63
C ASP A 40 -7.57 -13.58 -0.55
N GLU A 41 -6.95 -12.60 -1.20
CA GLU A 41 -7.50 -11.89 -2.36
C GLU A 41 -7.76 -12.82 -3.54
N ASP A 42 -6.90 -13.81 -3.77
CA ASP A 42 -7.03 -14.73 -4.89
C ASP A 42 -8.24 -15.65 -4.68
N ALA A 43 -8.42 -16.12 -3.45
CA ALA A 43 -9.55 -16.92 -3.03
C ALA A 43 -10.83 -16.08 -2.86
N ASN A 44 -10.74 -14.77 -2.61
CA ASN A 44 -11.83 -13.94 -2.09
C ASN A 44 -12.44 -14.55 -0.80
N ALA A 45 -11.60 -15.03 0.12
CA ALA A 45 -11.98 -15.72 1.35
C ALA A 45 -10.99 -15.39 2.49
N GLY A 46 -11.17 -15.96 3.70
CA GLY A 46 -10.26 -15.70 4.83
C GLY A 46 -10.79 -14.73 5.87
N LEU A 47 -12.11 -14.50 5.88
CA LEU A 47 -12.81 -13.64 6.84
C LEU A 47 -13.68 -14.48 7.80
N GLU A 48 -13.33 -15.75 7.97
CA GLU A 48 -14.08 -16.71 8.78
C GLU A 48 -13.69 -16.62 10.25
N ASP A 49 -14.67 -16.73 11.14
CA ASP A 49 -14.50 -16.64 12.58
C ASP A 49 -15.21 -17.80 13.29
N LEU A 50 -14.65 -18.25 14.41
CA LEU A 50 -15.32 -19.18 15.32
C LEU A 50 -15.91 -18.40 16.50
N LEU A 51 -17.24 -18.39 16.60
CA LEU A 51 -17.93 -17.69 17.69
C LEU A 51 -17.76 -18.39 19.05
N LEU A 52 -17.66 -19.72 19.05
CA LEU A 52 -17.53 -20.49 20.29
C LEU A 52 -16.19 -20.23 20.98
N GLY A 53 -16.25 -19.88 22.26
CA GLY A 53 -15.07 -19.60 23.07
C GLY A 53 -14.42 -18.23 22.79
N ASN A 54 -15.00 -17.42 21.91
CA ASN A 54 -14.51 -16.07 21.64
C ASN A 54 -15.40 -15.03 22.33
N ALA A 55 -14.99 -14.64 23.54
CA ALA A 55 -15.70 -13.64 24.32
C ALA A 55 -15.70 -12.24 23.67
N ASP A 56 -14.79 -11.95 22.74
CA ASP A 56 -14.70 -10.66 22.04
C ASP A 56 -15.15 -10.75 20.56
N ALA A 57 -15.96 -11.74 20.21
CA ALA A 57 -16.47 -11.86 18.85
C ALA A 57 -17.27 -10.60 18.43
N PRO A 58 -17.14 -10.15 17.16
CA PRO A 58 -17.90 -9.03 16.63
C PRO A 58 -19.40 -9.36 16.51
N TYR A 59 -20.22 -8.32 16.34
CA TYR A 59 -21.64 -8.49 16.07
C TYR A 59 -21.90 -9.36 14.82
N VAL A 60 -21.21 -9.08 13.71
CA VAL A 60 -21.32 -9.87 12.47
C VAL A 60 -20.22 -10.91 12.40
N VAL A 61 -20.59 -12.18 12.32
CA VAL A 61 -19.66 -13.32 12.30
C VAL A 61 -19.91 -14.18 11.06
N LYS A 62 -18.88 -14.37 10.25
CA LYS A 62 -18.91 -15.29 9.11
C LYS A 62 -18.39 -16.66 9.54
N SER A 63 -19.23 -17.68 9.46
CA SER A 63 -18.84 -19.06 9.73
C SER A 63 -19.42 -20.02 8.70
N PRO A 64 -18.63 -20.41 7.68
CA PRO A 64 -19.05 -21.41 6.70
C PRO A 64 -19.29 -22.80 7.31
N TRP A 65 -18.70 -23.09 8.47
CA TRP A 65 -18.81 -24.37 9.19
C TRP A 65 -19.86 -24.36 10.29
N LEU A 66 -20.73 -23.33 10.32
CA LEU A 66 -21.74 -23.21 11.37
C LEU A 66 -22.56 -24.50 11.54
N TYR A 67 -22.85 -25.23 10.45
CA TYR A 67 -23.57 -26.50 10.48
C TYR A 67 -22.93 -27.56 11.40
N GLU A 68 -21.62 -27.54 11.61
CA GLU A 68 -20.93 -28.54 12.44
C GLU A 68 -21.14 -28.32 13.95
N TYR A 69 -21.45 -27.09 14.35
CA TYR A 69 -21.52 -26.72 15.76
C TYR A 69 -22.75 -25.88 16.13
N VAL A 70 -23.69 -25.70 15.20
CA VAL A 70 -24.89 -24.84 15.40
C VAL A 70 -25.71 -25.26 16.63
N GLU A 71 -25.93 -26.56 16.86
CA GLU A 71 -26.68 -27.01 18.03
C GLU A 71 -25.95 -26.69 19.34
N ARG A 72 -24.61 -26.79 19.36
CA ARG A 72 -23.80 -26.38 20.53
C ARG A 72 -23.84 -24.88 20.73
N LEU A 73 -23.76 -24.10 19.65
CA LEU A 73 -23.85 -22.64 19.69
C LEU A 73 -25.20 -22.17 20.23
N LEU A 74 -26.30 -22.74 19.74
CA LEU A 74 -27.66 -22.36 20.14
C LEU A 74 -28.03 -22.89 21.54
N ALA A 75 -27.24 -23.80 22.12
CA ALA A 75 -27.38 -24.24 23.50
C ALA A 75 -26.66 -23.32 24.49
N ASP A 76 -25.75 -22.46 24.02
CA ASP A 76 -25.02 -21.50 24.85
C ASP A 76 -25.94 -20.33 25.24
N ARG A 77 -26.07 -20.08 26.55
CA ARG A 77 -26.94 -19.03 27.09
C ARG A 77 -26.32 -17.64 27.05
N GLU A 78 -25.02 -17.54 26.79
CA GLU A 78 -24.35 -16.24 26.69
C GLU A 78 -24.48 -15.62 25.30
N ILE A 79 -24.91 -16.42 24.31
CA ILE A 79 -24.99 -16.06 22.90
C ILE A 79 -26.46 -15.95 22.48
N VAL A 80 -26.81 -14.84 21.84
CA VAL A 80 -28.11 -14.62 21.21
C VAL A 80 -27.87 -14.43 19.72
N VAL A 81 -28.56 -15.22 18.89
CA VAL A 81 -28.47 -15.12 17.43
C VAL A 81 -29.68 -14.34 16.94
N ASP A 82 -29.46 -13.10 16.47
CA ASP A 82 -30.51 -12.23 15.95
C ASP A 82 -31.07 -12.78 14.63
N ALA A 83 -30.19 -13.21 13.73
CA ALA A 83 -30.52 -13.83 12.46
C ALA A 83 -29.31 -14.57 11.86
N VAL A 84 -29.59 -15.44 10.89
CA VAL A 84 -28.58 -16.06 10.04
C VAL A 84 -28.83 -15.69 8.59
N ILE A 85 -27.84 -15.05 7.96
CA ILE A 85 -27.81 -14.78 6.53
C ILE A 85 -27.18 -15.97 5.81
N VAL A 86 -27.90 -16.54 4.86
CA VAL A 86 -27.46 -17.71 4.10
C VAL A 86 -27.50 -17.36 2.61
N PRO A 87 -26.39 -16.87 2.03
CA PRO A 87 -26.31 -16.72 0.60
C PRO A 87 -26.32 -18.10 -0.09
N MET A 88 -27.04 -18.17 -1.19
CA MET A 88 -27.30 -19.34 -1.98
C MET A 88 -26.80 -19.14 -3.40
N ARG A 89 -26.21 -20.20 -3.94
CA ARG A 89 -25.73 -20.33 -5.31
C ARG A 89 -26.03 -21.75 -5.78
N SER A 90 -26.05 -21.98 -7.09
CA SER A 90 -25.98 -23.33 -7.64
C SER A 90 -24.94 -24.19 -6.91
N ILE A 91 -25.37 -25.34 -6.40
CA ILE A 91 -24.51 -26.26 -5.64
C ILE A 91 -23.34 -26.77 -6.50
N VAL A 92 -23.58 -26.96 -7.80
CA VAL A 92 -22.55 -27.35 -8.78
C VAL A 92 -21.49 -26.26 -8.86
N GLU A 93 -21.91 -25.00 -8.99
CA GLU A 93 -20.98 -23.89 -9.09
C GLU A 93 -20.22 -23.66 -7.79
N ALA A 94 -20.87 -23.79 -6.62
CA ALA A 94 -20.22 -23.67 -5.33
C ALA A 94 -19.16 -24.77 -5.12
N ALA A 95 -19.51 -26.03 -5.37
CA ALA A 95 -18.62 -27.18 -5.30
C ALA A 95 -17.43 -27.03 -6.27
N THR A 96 -17.71 -26.72 -7.52
CA THR A 96 -16.70 -26.52 -8.56
C THR A 96 -15.76 -25.37 -8.23
N SER A 97 -16.29 -24.25 -7.72
CA SER A 97 -15.50 -23.09 -7.29
C SER A 97 -14.51 -23.45 -6.19
N ARG A 98 -14.90 -24.29 -5.22
CA ARG A 98 -13.99 -24.78 -4.17
C ARG A 98 -12.86 -25.62 -4.76
N SER A 99 -13.19 -26.59 -5.61
CA SER A 99 -12.18 -27.47 -6.24
C SER A 99 -11.19 -26.70 -7.11
N ILE A 100 -11.67 -25.78 -7.96
CA ILE A 100 -10.79 -24.97 -8.80
C ILE A 100 -9.89 -24.05 -7.97
N ASN A 101 -10.41 -23.46 -6.88
CA ASN A 101 -9.63 -22.55 -6.04
C ASN A 101 -8.44 -23.27 -5.38
N GLU A 102 -8.68 -24.48 -4.90
CA GLU A 102 -7.63 -25.34 -4.34
C GLU A 102 -6.62 -25.75 -5.41
N LEU A 103 -7.07 -26.29 -6.55
CA LEU A 103 -6.18 -26.71 -7.65
C LEU A 103 -5.32 -25.55 -8.14
N ARG A 104 -5.89 -24.35 -8.29
CA ARG A 104 -5.14 -23.15 -8.67
C ARG A 104 -4.06 -22.82 -7.64
N ALA A 105 -4.39 -22.83 -6.34
CA ALA A 105 -3.41 -22.57 -5.28
C ALA A 105 -2.24 -23.56 -5.33
N ARG A 106 -2.52 -24.84 -5.62
CA ARG A 106 -1.49 -25.88 -5.80
C ARG A 106 -0.62 -25.64 -7.02
N TYR A 107 -1.21 -25.25 -8.15
CA TYR A 107 -0.45 -24.89 -9.34
C TYR A 107 0.44 -23.66 -9.14
N GLY A 108 0.01 -22.74 -8.29
CA GLY A 108 0.82 -21.59 -7.87
C GLY A 108 1.92 -21.93 -6.86
N ASN A 109 1.96 -23.15 -6.31
CA ASN A 109 2.95 -23.54 -5.32
C ASN A 109 4.16 -24.23 -5.99
N PRO A 110 5.33 -23.57 -6.07
CA PRO A 110 6.51 -24.12 -6.73
C PRO A 110 7.19 -25.23 -5.91
N THR A 111 6.92 -25.32 -4.60
CA THR A 111 7.54 -26.34 -3.73
C THR A 111 6.74 -27.64 -3.69
N MET A 112 5.52 -27.64 -4.25
CA MET A 112 4.69 -28.82 -4.34
C MET A 112 5.12 -29.70 -5.53
N PRO A 113 5.41 -30.99 -5.32
CA PRO A 113 5.64 -31.94 -6.40
C PRO A 113 4.46 -32.04 -7.37
N ASP A 114 4.72 -32.23 -8.66
CA ASP A 114 3.68 -32.20 -9.69
C ASP A 114 2.63 -33.31 -9.52
N ASP A 115 3.05 -34.49 -9.07
CA ASP A 115 2.17 -35.61 -8.76
C ASP A 115 1.22 -35.30 -7.59
N CYS A 116 1.67 -34.53 -6.60
CA CYS A 116 0.87 -34.11 -5.45
C CYS A 116 -0.23 -33.09 -5.82
N LYS A 117 -0.05 -32.31 -6.90
CA LYS A 117 -1.00 -31.23 -7.26
C LYS A 117 -2.39 -31.77 -7.59
N GLN A 118 -2.48 -32.99 -8.12
CA GLN A 118 -3.72 -33.64 -8.53
C GLN A 118 -4.37 -34.54 -7.45
N TRP A 119 -3.78 -34.68 -6.27
CA TRP A 119 -4.35 -35.55 -5.22
C TRP A 119 -5.68 -35.03 -4.69
N GLU A 120 -6.74 -35.83 -4.74
CA GLU A 120 -8.09 -35.39 -4.36
C GLU A 120 -8.42 -35.43 -2.85
N SER A 121 -7.50 -35.95 -2.03
CA SER A 121 -7.76 -36.35 -0.65
C SER A 121 -7.49 -35.30 0.43
N TRP A 122 -6.91 -34.15 0.06
CA TRP A 122 -6.53 -33.10 1.01
C TRP A 122 -6.62 -31.70 0.36
N GLY A 123 -6.35 -30.61 1.10
CA GLY A 123 -6.44 -29.22 0.67
C GLY A 123 -6.34 -28.19 1.82
N THR A 124 -5.87 -26.98 1.53
CA THR A 124 -5.49 -25.99 2.58
C THR A 124 -5.90 -24.55 2.29
N THR A 125 -6.51 -24.28 1.12
CA THR A 125 -6.82 -22.90 0.70
C THR A 125 -7.97 -22.29 1.51
N ALA A 126 -7.91 -20.99 1.82
CA ALA A 126 -9.00 -20.28 2.50
C ALA A 126 -10.32 -20.31 1.70
N GLY A 127 -11.44 -20.50 2.41
CA GLY A 127 -12.73 -20.80 1.78
C GLY A 127 -12.75 -22.11 0.97
N GLY A 128 -11.71 -22.94 1.12
CA GLY A 128 -11.49 -24.20 0.45
C GLY A 128 -12.27 -25.37 1.04
N ILE A 129 -11.82 -26.57 0.70
CA ILE A 129 -12.59 -27.82 0.54
C ILE A 129 -13.06 -28.43 1.87
N VAL A 130 -14.27 -28.99 1.87
CA VAL A 130 -14.74 -29.96 2.88
C VAL A 130 -14.58 -31.35 2.26
N TYR A 131 -13.51 -32.10 2.53
CA TYR A 131 -13.03 -33.22 1.68
C TYR A 131 -14.08 -34.16 1.09
N SER A 132 -14.05 -34.48 -0.21
CA SER A 132 -12.92 -34.54 -1.18
C SER A 132 -12.89 -33.43 -2.25
N LEU A 133 -11.83 -33.34 -3.08
CA LEU A 133 -11.74 -32.45 -4.26
C LEU A 133 -12.76 -32.75 -5.38
N ASN A 134 -13.44 -33.89 -5.31
CA ASN A 134 -14.49 -34.26 -6.25
C ASN A 134 -15.71 -33.34 -6.08
N PRO A 135 -16.17 -32.63 -7.13
CA PRO A 135 -17.31 -31.72 -7.04
C PRO A 135 -18.61 -32.39 -6.57
N ILE A 136 -18.80 -33.69 -6.83
CA ILE A 136 -19.98 -34.42 -6.38
C ILE A 136 -19.94 -34.61 -4.86
N ASP A 137 -18.79 -35.04 -4.32
CA ASP A 137 -18.62 -35.20 -2.88
C ASP A 137 -18.70 -33.86 -2.15
N GLN A 138 -18.08 -32.81 -2.71
CA GLN A 138 -18.29 -31.43 -2.25
C GLN A 138 -19.78 -31.08 -2.19
N ALA A 139 -20.52 -31.29 -3.27
CA ALA A 139 -21.94 -30.96 -3.32
C ALA A 139 -22.76 -31.76 -2.30
N ARG A 140 -22.44 -33.04 -2.07
CA ARG A 140 -23.09 -33.86 -1.05
C ARG A 140 -22.86 -33.30 0.35
N LEU A 141 -21.64 -32.94 0.69
CA LEU A 141 -21.29 -32.39 2.00
C LEU A 141 -21.93 -31.02 2.22
N LEU A 142 -21.88 -30.16 1.21
CA LEU A 142 -22.52 -28.85 1.25
C LEU A 142 -24.04 -28.95 1.38
N ALA A 143 -24.67 -29.89 0.65
CA ALA A 143 -26.11 -30.11 0.74
C ALA A 143 -26.52 -30.66 2.12
N LEU A 144 -25.76 -31.61 2.67
CA LEU A 144 -25.98 -32.14 4.01
C LEU A 144 -25.82 -31.04 5.07
N GLY A 145 -24.70 -30.31 5.05
CA GLY A 145 -24.46 -29.22 5.99
C GLY A 145 -25.50 -28.10 5.89
N PHE A 146 -25.95 -27.76 4.68
CA PHE A 146 -27.04 -26.82 4.47
C PHE A 146 -28.36 -27.31 5.08
N HIS A 147 -28.71 -28.58 4.87
CA HIS A 147 -29.91 -29.17 5.45
C HIS A 147 -29.87 -29.16 6.98
N GLU A 148 -28.77 -29.65 7.57
CA GLU A 148 -28.60 -29.69 9.03
C GLU A 148 -28.62 -28.29 9.65
N LEU A 149 -27.97 -27.31 9.00
CA LEU A 149 -28.02 -25.92 9.45
C LEU A 149 -29.45 -25.38 9.47
N LEU A 150 -30.17 -25.49 8.35
CA LEU A 150 -31.54 -24.98 8.28
C LEU A 150 -32.46 -25.70 9.26
N HIS A 151 -32.33 -27.02 9.39
CA HIS A 151 -33.11 -27.81 10.34
C HIS A 151 -32.90 -27.33 11.78
N ALA A 152 -31.65 -27.10 12.20
CA ALA A 152 -31.33 -26.58 13.52
C ALA A 152 -31.90 -25.17 13.75
N LEU A 153 -31.80 -24.27 12.76
CA LEU A 153 -32.30 -22.90 12.84
C LEU A 153 -33.84 -22.86 12.92
N VAL A 154 -34.52 -23.66 12.09
CA VAL A 154 -35.98 -23.78 12.09
C VAL A 154 -36.48 -24.32 13.43
N LYS A 155 -35.86 -25.40 13.93
CA LYS A 155 -36.20 -26.01 15.22
C LYS A 155 -36.10 -25.04 16.40
N ARG A 156 -35.21 -24.04 16.30
CA ARG A 156 -34.98 -23.01 17.32
C ARG A 156 -35.68 -21.67 17.00
N SER A 157 -36.44 -21.61 15.90
CA SER A 157 -37.12 -20.40 15.42
C SER A 157 -36.17 -19.20 15.24
N ILE A 158 -34.94 -19.46 14.79
CA ILE A 158 -33.97 -18.40 14.48
C ILE A 158 -34.33 -17.80 13.11
N PRO A 159 -34.41 -16.46 12.97
CA PRO A 159 -34.65 -15.82 11.68
C PRO A 159 -33.57 -16.17 10.64
N VAL A 160 -34.00 -16.55 9.44
CA VAL A 160 -33.11 -16.89 8.32
C VAL A 160 -33.38 -15.97 7.14
N VAL A 161 -32.32 -15.36 6.59
CA VAL A 161 -32.38 -14.57 5.36
C VAL A 161 -31.66 -15.34 4.25
N LEU A 162 -32.41 -15.89 3.30
CA LEU A 162 -31.86 -16.54 2.12
C LEU A 162 -31.59 -15.48 1.04
N LEU A 163 -30.34 -15.39 0.58
CA LEU A 163 -29.93 -14.42 -0.44
C LEU A 163 -29.50 -15.12 -1.72
N ASP A 164 -29.92 -14.63 -2.88
CA ASP A 164 -29.54 -15.17 -4.18
C ASP A 164 -28.21 -14.56 -4.68
N PHE A 165 -27.20 -15.42 -4.89
CA PHE A 165 -25.93 -15.06 -5.50
C PHE A 165 -25.90 -15.50 -6.97
N PRO A 166 -25.55 -14.61 -7.93
CA PRO A 166 -24.89 -13.32 -7.73
C PRO A 166 -25.82 -12.11 -7.60
N ARG A 167 -27.15 -12.30 -7.61
CA ARG A 167 -28.13 -11.20 -7.65
C ARG A 167 -27.86 -10.10 -6.62
N PHE A 168 -27.53 -10.43 -5.38
CA PHE A 168 -27.27 -9.40 -4.37
C PHE A 168 -25.99 -8.57 -4.59
N VAL A 169 -25.07 -9.05 -5.44
CA VAL A 169 -23.90 -8.26 -5.87
C VAL A 169 -24.30 -7.29 -6.98
N ASP A 170 -25.25 -7.66 -7.84
CA ASP A 170 -25.66 -6.86 -9.00
C ASP A 170 -26.82 -5.90 -8.68
N ASP A 171 -27.65 -6.22 -7.70
CA ASP A 171 -28.86 -5.47 -7.34
C ASP A 171 -28.78 -4.94 -5.89
N PRO A 172 -28.39 -3.66 -5.70
CA PRO A 172 -28.28 -3.07 -4.36
C PRO A 172 -29.63 -2.96 -3.64
N ASN A 173 -30.73 -2.79 -4.37
CA ASN A 173 -32.06 -2.67 -3.76
C ASN A 173 -32.51 -4.03 -3.20
N TYR A 174 -32.31 -5.10 -3.97
CA TYR A 174 -32.61 -6.45 -3.52
C TYR A 174 -31.84 -6.82 -2.24
N LEU A 175 -30.54 -6.49 -2.17
CA LEU A 175 -29.74 -6.75 -0.98
C LEU A 175 -30.29 -5.99 0.24
N TYR A 176 -30.56 -4.69 0.08
CA TYR A 176 -31.09 -3.85 1.15
C TYR A 176 -32.44 -4.37 1.66
N GLU A 177 -33.39 -4.59 0.76
CA GLU A 177 -34.75 -5.04 1.11
C GLU A 177 -34.74 -6.39 1.81
N SER A 178 -33.90 -7.33 1.35
CA SER A 178 -33.77 -8.66 1.96
C SER A 178 -33.23 -8.59 3.39
N LEU A 179 -32.21 -7.75 3.62
CA LEU A 179 -31.59 -7.59 4.94
C LEU A 179 -32.37 -6.67 5.88
N HIS A 180 -33.19 -5.75 5.36
CA HIS A 180 -33.92 -4.79 6.17
C HIS A 180 -34.86 -5.47 7.17
N SER A 181 -35.42 -6.63 6.82
CA SER A 181 -36.29 -7.43 7.69
C SER A 181 -35.63 -7.83 9.03
N VAL A 182 -34.30 -8.01 9.05
CA VAL A 182 -33.55 -8.44 10.25
C VAL A 182 -32.65 -7.34 10.83
N LEU A 183 -32.18 -6.41 9.99
CA LEU A 183 -31.31 -5.30 10.44
C LEU A 183 -32.12 -4.07 10.87
N GLY A 184 -33.35 -3.92 10.38
CA GLY A 184 -34.24 -2.80 10.73
C GLY A 184 -33.56 -1.44 10.57
N SER A 185 -33.59 -0.64 11.64
CA SER A 185 -32.98 0.69 11.69
C SER A 185 -31.47 0.69 11.95
N LYS A 186 -30.83 -0.48 12.14
CA LYS A 186 -29.36 -0.56 12.33
C LYS A 186 -28.59 -0.15 11.07
N VAL A 187 -29.24 -0.23 9.90
CA VAL A 187 -28.66 0.16 8.61
C VAL A 187 -29.59 1.10 7.86
N GLU A 188 -29.14 2.33 7.63
CA GLU A 188 -29.86 3.32 6.83
C GLU A 188 -29.78 2.99 5.34
N ARG A 189 -30.90 3.12 4.60
CA ARG A 189 -30.98 2.84 3.16
C ARG A 189 -29.93 3.60 2.35
N ALA A 190 -29.76 4.89 2.60
CA ALA A 190 -28.80 5.70 1.86
C ALA A 190 -27.35 5.24 2.10
N SER A 191 -27.03 4.83 3.34
CA SER A 191 -25.71 4.27 3.68
C SER A 191 -25.49 2.92 3.01
N ALA A 192 -26.48 2.03 3.06
CA ALA A 192 -26.46 0.74 2.40
C ALA A 192 -26.18 0.84 0.88
N LEU A 193 -26.89 1.71 0.17
CA LEU A 193 -26.68 1.86 -1.27
C LEU A 193 -25.28 2.37 -1.61
N ARG A 194 -24.74 3.32 -0.84
CA ARG A 194 -23.35 3.81 -1.00
C ARG A 194 -22.33 2.72 -0.67
N ALA A 195 -22.58 1.92 0.37
CA ALA A 195 -21.71 0.82 0.74
C ALA A 195 -21.65 -0.24 -0.37
N HIS A 196 -22.80 -0.56 -0.98
CA HIS A 196 -22.85 -1.47 -2.12
C HIS A 196 -22.05 -0.94 -3.30
N GLU A 197 -22.26 0.32 -3.71
CA GLU A 197 -21.55 0.94 -4.84
C GLU A 197 -20.02 0.90 -4.68
N ARG A 198 -19.51 1.05 -3.45
CA ARG A 198 -18.08 0.99 -3.16
C ARG A 198 -17.50 -0.42 -3.19
N ILE A 199 -18.25 -1.39 -2.69
CA ILE A 199 -17.75 -2.74 -2.42
C ILE A 199 -18.05 -3.70 -3.57
N ALA A 200 -19.12 -3.48 -4.33
CA ALA A 200 -19.53 -4.33 -5.42
C ALA A 200 -18.52 -4.25 -6.57
N VAL A 201 -17.83 -5.37 -6.80
CA VAL A 201 -16.93 -5.54 -7.93
C VAL A 201 -17.45 -6.73 -8.77
N PRO A 202 -18.38 -6.50 -9.72
CA PRO A 202 -18.98 -7.57 -10.52
C PRO A 202 -17.95 -8.42 -11.28
N SER A 203 -16.78 -7.85 -11.63
CA SER A 203 -15.70 -8.61 -12.28
C SER A 203 -15.08 -9.70 -11.38
N LYS A 204 -15.27 -9.63 -10.05
CA LYS A 204 -14.87 -10.70 -9.12
C LYS A 204 -15.90 -11.84 -9.04
N VAL A 205 -17.10 -11.64 -9.58
CA VAL A 205 -18.15 -12.67 -9.65
C VAL A 205 -17.84 -13.64 -10.77
N ARG A 206 -17.21 -14.77 -10.40
CA ARG A 206 -16.92 -15.86 -11.32
C ARG A 206 -18.19 -16.71 -11.51
N ILE A 207 -19.01 -16.36 -12.49
CA ILE A 207 -20.20 -17.14 -12.93
C ILE A 207 -19.68 -18.36 -13.73
N GLY A 208 -20.37 -19.51 -13.74
CA GLY A 208 -20.00 -20.74 -14.47
C GLY A 208 -19.80 -20.61 -16.00
N LYS A 209 -19.69 -19.38 -16.53
CA LYS A 209 -19.25 -19.04 -17.88
C LYS A 209 -17.93 -19.71 -18.26
N GLU A 210 -17.00 -19.82 -17.32
CA GLU A 210 -15.70 -20.49 -17.53
C GLU A 210 -15.88 -21.99 -17.82
N LEU A 211 -16.88 -22.64 -17.19
CA LEU A 211 -17.17 -24.06 -17.37
C LEU A 211 -17.92 -24.36 -18.67
N THR A 212 -18.71 -23.41 -19.16
CA THR A 212 -19.52 -23.57 -20.39
C THR A 212 -18.72 -23.29 -21.67
N SER A 213 -17.62 -22.55 -21.58
CA SER A 213 -16.78 -22.20 -22.73
C SER A 213 -16.03 -23.39 -23.37
N ASP A 214 -15.79 -24.48 -22.62
CA ASP A 214 -15.11 -25.67 -23.13
C ASP A 214 -16.10 -26.76 -23.67
N ASP A 215 -17.40 -26.68 -23.36
CA ASP A 215 -18.42 -27.70 -23.72
C ASP A 215 -19.50 -27.22 -24.73
N ALA A 216 -19.41 -26.01 -25.27
CA ALA A 216 -20.38 -25.48 -26.24
C ALA A 216 -20.22 -26.04 -27.68
N VAL A 217 -19.80 -27.29 -27.82
CA VAL A 217 -20.02 -28.09 -29.03
C VAL A 217 -21.06 -29.16 -28.72
N LYS A 218 -22.29 -28.88 -29.17
CA LYS A 218 -23.47 -29.77 -29.25
C LYS A 218 -24.21 -30.01 -27.93
N CYS A 219 -25.27 -29.24 -27.71
CA CYS A 219 -26.65 -29.76 -27.65
C CYS A 219 -27.62 -28.57 -27.58
N LEU A 220 -28.27 -28.25 -28.72
CA LEU A 220 -29.48 -27.43 -28.70
C LEU A 220 -30.61 -28.23 -28.02
N PRO A 221 -31.44 -27.63 -27.17
CA PRO A 221 -32.53 -28.34 -26.54
C PRO A 221 -33.64 -28.60 -27.57
N GLU A 222 -33.85 -29.86 -27.93
CA GLU A 222 -35.07 -30.30 -28.58
C GLU A 222 -36.26 -30.07 -27.62
N SER A 223 -37.31 -29.45 -28.17
CA SER A 223 -38.59 -29.18 -27.51
C SER A 223 -39.20 -30.48 -26.95
N GLY A 224 -39.06 -30.69 -25.64
CA GLY A 224 -39.58 -31.87 -24.92
C GLY A 224 -38.66 -32.41 -23.81
N ALA A 225 -37.52 -31.77 -23.56
CA ALA A 225 -36.51 -32.26 -22.62
C ALA A 225 -37.02 -32.40 -21.17
N LYS A 226 -36.74 -33.56 -20.55
CA LYS A 226 -36.74 -33.77 -19.09
C LYS A 226 -36.06 -32.58 -18.39
N PRO A 227 -36.46 -32.22 -17.15
CA PRO A 227 -35.73 -31.21 -16.40
C PRO A 227 -34.25 -31.57 -16.43
N PRO A 228 -33.36 -30.62 -16.81
CA PRO A 228 -31.96 -30.91 -17.00
C PRO A 228 -31.42 -31.50 -15.70
N GLY A 229 -30.87 -32.72 -15.78
CA GLY A 229 -30.22 -33.35 -14.65
C GLY A 229 -29.07 -32.48 -14.14
N ILE A 230 -28.79 -32.53 -12.84
CA ILE A 230 -27.64 -31.84 -12.26
C ILE A 230 -26.37 -32.48 -12.84
N ALA A 231 -25.63 -31.74 -13.66
CA ALA A 231 -24.38 -32.18 -14.26
C ALA A 231 -23.19 -31.53 -13.54
N PHE A 232 -22.17 -32.33 -13.21
CA PHE A 232 -20.93 -31.86 -12.60
C PHE A 232 -19.79 -31.92 -13.63
N PRO A 233 -18.88 -30.93 -13.66
CA PRO A 233 -17.74 -30.95 -14.56
C PRO A 233 -16.76 -32.08 -14.21
N SER A 234 -16.09 -32.61 -15.23
CA SER A 234 -15.05 -33.63 -15.04
C SER A 234 -13.79 -33.03 -14.42
N HIS A 235 -12.94 -33.87 -13.80
CA HIS A 235 -11.67 -33.43 -13.23
C HIS A 235 -10.80 -32.68 -14.26
N ALA A 236 -10.77 -33.14 -15.52
CA ALA A 236 -10.01 -32.48 -16.59
C ALA A 236 -10.49 -31.03 -16.87
N VAL A 237 -11.80 -30.77 -16.75
CA VAL A 237 -12.36 -29.42 -16.90
C VAL A 237 -11.97 -28.53 -15.73
N LEU A 238 -12.04 -29.05 -14.49
CA LEU A 238 -11.59 -28.34 -13.30
C LEU A 238 -10.11 -27.97 -13.40
N ASP A 239 -9.30 -28.92 -13.84
CA ASP A 239 -7.85 -28.80 -13.96
C ASP A 239 -7.44 -27.72 -14.95
N ARG A 240 -7.99 -27.79 -16.17
CA ARG A 240 -7.77 -26.77 -17.20
C ARG A 240 -8.23 -25.39 -16.74
N THR A 241 -9.37 -25.31 -16.07
CA THR A 241 -9.88 -24.02 -15.56
C THR A 241 -8.96 -23.45 -14.47
N ALA A 242 -8.45 -24.29 -13.57
CA ALA A 242 -7.49 -23.89 -12.55
C ALA A 242 -6.17 -23.39 -13.17
N LEU A 243 -5.64 -24.09 -14.17
CA LEU A 243 -4.44 -23.68 -14.90
C LEU A 243 -4.64 -22.38 -15.66
N LYS A 244 -5.75 -22.21 -16.39
CA LYS A 244 -6.10 -20.95 -17.09
C LYS A 244 -6.06 -19.77 -16.12
N ARG A 245 -6.71 -19.90 -14.94
CA ARG A 245 -6.70 -18.87 -13.89
C ARG A 245 -5.32 -18.57 -13.35
N GLN A 246 -4.50 -19.60 -13.13
CA GLN A 246 -3.15 -19.40 -12.62
C GLN A 246 -2.26 -18.72 -13.66
N LEU A 247 -2.41 -19.08 -14.94
CA LEU A 247 -1.68 -18.47 -16.04
C LEU A 247 -2.04 -16.98 -16.18
N GLU A 248 -3.32 -16.64 -16.20
CA GLU A 248 -3.79 -15.24 -16.25
C GLU A 248 -3.20 -14.41 -15.11
N LYS A 249 -3.18 -14.96 -13.88
CA LYS A 249 -2.54 -14.31 -12.73
C LYS A 249 -1.05 -14.08 -12.96
N THR A 250 -0.32 -15.11 -13.39
CA THR A 250 1.12 -15.00 -13.63
C THR A 250 1.43 -13.99 -14.75
N MET A 251 0.58 -13.90 -15.79
CA MET A 251 0.71 -12.91 -16.86
C MET A 251 0.55 -11.48 -16.33
N ILE A 252 -0.51 -11.20 -15.57
CA ILE A 252 -0.74 -9.88 -14.96
C ILE A 252 0.44 -9.50 -14.06
N HIS A 253 0.94 -10.43 -13.26
CA HIS A 253 2.09 -10.17 -12.39
C HIS A 253 3.38 -9.89 -13.19
N ALA A 254 3.62 -10.62 -14.27
CA ALA A 254 4.76 -10.38 -15.15
C ALA A 254 4.69 -8.99 -15.81
N GLU A 255 3.50 -8.55 -16.25
CA GLU A 255 3.29 -7.20 -16.77
C GLU A 255 3.60 -6.13 -15.73
N GLN A 256 3.12 -6.29 -14.50
CA GLN A 256 3.41 -5.38 -13.38
C GLN A 256 4.90 -5.28 -13.09
N LEU A 257 5.60 -6.42 -12.99
CA LEU A 257 7.05 -6.45 -12.80
C LEU A 257 7.81 -5.77 -13.95
N THR A 258 7.30 -5.90 -15.17
CA THR A 258 7.89 -5.24 -16.35
C THR A 258 7.76 -3.72 -16.25
N LEU A 259 6.60 -3.22 -15.80
CA LEU A 259 6.38 -1.79 -15.56
C LEU A 259 7.24 -1.26 -14.42
N GLU A 260 7.34 -2.01 -13.31
CA GLU A 260 8.16 -1.63 -12.15
C GLU A 260 9.65 -1.58 -12.51
N LYS A 261 10.14 -2.59 -13.23
CA LYS A 261 11.51 -2.61 -13.76
C LYS A 261 11.78 -1.37 -14.62
N ALA A 262 10.86 -1.03 -15.54
CA ALA A 262 11.00 0.16 -16.38
C ALA A 262 10.99 1.48 -15.58
N ALA A 263 10.24 1.54 -14.47
CA ALA A 263 10.24 2.69 -13.55
C ALA A 263 11.58 2.81 -12.82
N LEU A 264 12.09 1.72 -12.25
CA LEU A 264 13.38 1.67 -11.56
C LEU A 264 14.55 2.02 -12.49
N GLU A 265 14.53 1.55 -13.74
CA GLU A 265 15.55 1.93 -14.74
C GLU A 265 15.56 3.43 -15.02
N ARG A 266 14.39 4.10 -15.05
CA ARG A 266 14.32 5.56 -15.20
C ARG A 266 14.84 6.30 -13.97
N GLU A 267 14.59 5.79 -12.77
CA GLU A 267 15.13 6.37 -11.53
C GLU A 267 16.64 6.22 -11.45
N LEU A 268 17.16 5.06 -11.84
CA LEU A 268 18.60 4.80 -11.91
C LEU A 268 19.31 5.74 -12.89
N GLU A 269 18.71 5.98 -14.07
CA GLU A 269 19.29 6.94 -15.03
C GLU A 269 19.28 8.38 -14.49
N LYS A 270 18.19 8.81 -13.83
CA LYS A 270 18.15 10.13 -13.16
C LYS A 270 19.22 10.25 -12.08
N ALA A 271 19.40 9.22 -11.26
CA ALA A 271 20.41 9.18 -10.23
C ALA A 271 21.83 9.24 -10.83
N ARG A 272 22.07 8.57 -11.96
CA ARG A 272 23.34 8.63 -12.68
C ARG A 272 23.65 10.03 -13.18
N ILE A 273 22.69 10.69 -13.86
CA ILE A 273 22.83 12.07 -14.33
C ILE A 273 23.12 13.01 -13.15
N HIS A 274 22.42 12.84 -12.03
CA HIS A 274 22.66 13.66 -10.84
C HIS A 274 24.05 13.44 -10.23
N ALA A 275 24.52 12.19 -10.18
CA ALA A 275 25.88 11.86 -9.71
C ALA A 275 26.96 12.47 -10.62
N GLU A 276 26.77 12.47 -11.93
CA GLU A 276 27.66 13.13 -12.89
C GLU A 276 27.69 14.65 -12.66
N GLN A 277 26.52 15.27 -12.47
CA GLN A 277 26.42 16.69 -12.14
C GLN A 277 27.15 17.03 -10.84
N LEU A 278 26.96 16.25 -9.78
CA LEU A 278 27.67 16.44 -8.51
C LEU A 278 29.18 16.28 -8.68
N THR A 279 29.62 15.29 -9.46
CA THR A 279 31.04 15.07 -9.75
C THR A 279 31.64 16.28 -10.48
N SER A 280 30.95 16.78 -11.51
CA SER A 280 31.37 17.98 -12.24
C SER A 280 31.41 19.21 -11.32
N GLY A 281 30.39 19.39 -10.47
CA GLY A 281 30.33 20.47 -9.48
C GLY A 281 31.46 20.41 -8.46
N LYS A 282 31.80 19.21 -7.98
CA LYS A 282 32.95 18.98 -7.08
C LYS A 282 34.26 19.40 -7.74
N THR A 283 34.51 18.98 -8.98
CA THR A 283 35.74 19.37 -9.70
C THR A 283 35.83 20.89 -9.92
N ALA A 284 34.70 21.55 -10.19
CA ALA A 284 34.67 23.00 -10.34
C ALA A 284 34.95 23.74 -9.02
N LEU A 285 34.44 23.21 -7.89
CA LEU A 285 34.73 23.75 -6.56
C LEU A 285 36.20 23.53 -6.15
N GLU A 286 36.78 22.38 -6.49
CA GLU A 286 38.21 22.10 -6.25
C GLU A 286 39.09 23.10 -7.00
N ARG A 287 38.79 23.38 -8.28
CA ARG A 287 39.52 24.43 -9.04
C ARG A 287 39.42 25.81 -8.38
N LYS A 288 38.22 26.23 -7.97
CA LYS A 288 38.02 27.51 -7.27
C LYS A 288 38.79 27.58 -5.95
N ARG A 289 38.84 26.47 -5.20
CA ARG A 289 39.63 26.37 -3.97
C ARG A 289 41.12 26.54 -4.27
N ASP A 290 41.62 25.88 -5.30
CA ASP A 290 43.05 25.93 -5.66
C ASP A 290 43.44 27.32 -6.17
N GLU A 291 42.58 27.97 -6.95
CA GLU A 291 42.71 29.38 -7.36
C GLU A 291 42.73 30.32 -6.15
N ALA A 292 41.79 30.16 -5.21
CA ALA A 292 41.74 30.96 -4.00
C ALA A 292 43.00 30.76 -3.13
N THR A 293 43.47 29.52 -3.02
CA THR A 293 44.71 29.18 -2.29
C THR A 293 45.94 29.81 -2.93
N THR A 294 46.00 29.83 -4.26
CA THR A 294 47.08 30.51 -5.00
C THR A 294 47.04 32.01 -4.77
N ARG A 295 45.84 32.61 -4.79
CA ARG A 295 45.64 34.04 -4.56
C ARG A 295 45.98 34.46 -3.12
N THR A 296 45.63 33.65 -2.12
CA THR A 296 46.01 33.93 -0.72
C THR A 296 47.52 33.81 -0.53
N ALA A 297 48.19 32.86 -1.18
CA ALA A 297 49.65 32.77 -1.17
C ALA A 297 50.31 34.03 -1.77
N GLN A 298 49.82 34.50 -2.92
CA GLN A 298 50.29 35.74 -3.55
C GLN A 298 50.11 36.97 -2.65
N LEU A 299 48.91 37.16 -2.08
CA LEU A 299 48.63 38.27 -1.16
C LEU A 299 49.49 38.20 0.11
N THR A 300 49.81 36.99 0.58
CA THR A 300 50.70 36.81 1.74
C THR A 300 52.12 37.25 1.40
N LEU A 301 52.63 36.90 0.21
CA LEU A 301 53.93 37.34 -0.28
C LEU A 301 53.98 38.87 -0.42
N GLU A 302 52.97 39.46 -1.06
CA GLU A 302 52.88 40.93 -1.23
C GLU A 302 52.83 41.65 0.13
N LYS A 303 52.05 41.12 1.09
CA LYS A 303 52.03 41.64 2.46
C LYS A 303 53.39 41.56 3.13
N THR A 304 54.14 40.47 2.95
CA THR A 304 55.50 40.36 3.51
C THR A 304 56.46 41.37 2.88
N GLU A 305 56.37 41.61 1.57
CA GLU A 305 57.18 42.60 0.87
C GLU A 305 56.86 44.03 1.32
N LEU A 306 55.57 44.37 1.42
CA LEU A 306 55.13 45.66 1.93
C LEU A 306 55.59 45.90 3.37
N ASN A 307 55.51 44.89 4.23
CA ASN A 307 56.02 44.98 5.60
C ASN A 307 57.54 45.20 5.64
N GLN A 308 58.28 44.58 4.72
CA GLN A 308 59.72 44.79 4.60
C GLN A 308 60.04 46.24 4.16
N ARG A 309 59.36 46.75 3.14
CA ARG A 309 59.47 48.15 2.69
C ARG A 309 59.09 49.14 3.79
N LEU A 310 58.08 48.83 4.59
CA LEU A 310 57.66 49.64 5.74
C LEU A 310 58.79 49.71 6.79
N LYS A 311 59.42 48.58 7.11
CA LYS A 311 60.57 48.53 8.03
C LYS A 311 61.75 49.35 7.50
N GLU A 312 62.08 49.21 6.22
CA GLU A 312 63.16 49.96 5.57
C GLU A 312 62.88 51.47 5.60
N SER A 313 61.64 51.86 5.30
CA SER A 313 61.20 53.26 5.38
C SER A 313 61.28 53.80 6.81
N ALA A 314 60.87 53.02 7.81
CA ALA A 314 60.97 53.41 9.22
C ALA A 314 62.43 53.60 9.67
N ILE A 315 63.36 52.73 9.22
CA ILE A 315 64.80 52.88 9.46
C ILE A 315 65.31 54.18 8.81
N CYS A 316 64.91 54.45 7.57
CA CYS A 316 65.29 55.67 6.85
C CYS A 316 64.79 56.94 7.56
N ILE A 317 63.53 56.95 8.00
CA ILE A 317 62.94 58.05 8.79
C ILE A 317 63.74 58.25 10.08
N ALA A 318 64.01 57.19 10.85
CA ALA A 318 64.78 57.29 12.08
C ALA A 318 66.23 57.77 11.87
N GLN A 319 66.84 57.46 10.72
CA GLN A 319 68.14 58.02 10.33
C GLN A 319 68.04 59.51 9.98
N MET A 320 67.01 59.92 9.23
CA MET A 320 66.75 61.32 8.93
C MET A 320 66.48 62.13 10.19
N GLU A 321 65.68 61.63 11.11
CA GLU A 321 65.42 62.27 12.40
C GLU A 321 66.72 62.47 13.20
N ARG A 322 67.58 61.44 13.28
CA ARG A 322 68.92 61.56 13.89
C ARG A 322 69.78 62.62 13.20
N ARG A 323 69.75 62.69 11.87
CA ARG A 323 70.46 63.74 11.11
C ARG A 323 69.89 65.13 11.43
N VAL A 324 68.56 65.29 11.48
CA VAL A 324 67.91 66.56 11.85
C VAL A 324 68.30 67.00 13.25
N VAL A 325 68.24 66.09 14.24
CA VAL A 325 68.66 66.38 15.62
C VAL A 325 70.15 66.75 15.68
N SER A 326 71.02 66.04 14.96
CA SER A 326 72.45 66.36 14.89
C SER A 326 72.73 67.72 14.24
N LEU A 327 71.96 68.08 13.21
CA LEU A 327 72.03 69.40 12.56
C LEU A 327 71.55 70.49 13.52
N GLN A 328 70.46 70.26 14.26
CA GLN A 328 69.95 71.19 15.27
C GLN A 328 70.90 71.38 16.46
N ALA A 329 71.66 70.35 16.82
CA ALA A 329 72.69 70.39 17.87
C ALA A 329 74.04 70.99 17.40
N SER A 330 74.27 71.09 16.08
CA SER A 330 75.49 71.65 15.50
C SER A 330 75.66 73.14 15.83
N HIS A 331 76.90 73.52 16.19
CA HIS A 331 77.27 74.89 16.55
C HIS A 331 76.98 75.90 15.42
N SER A 332 77.10 75.49 14.16
CA SER A 332 76.77 76.31 12.97
C SER A 332 75.27 76.61 12.83
N TRP A 333 74.41 75.67 13.22
CA TRP A 333 72.95 75.81 13.17
C TRP A 333 72.45 76.72 14.31
N ARG A 334 73.06 76.62 15.49
CA ARG A 334 72.76 77.50 16.62
C ARG A 334 73.18 78.95 16.36
N VAL A 335 74.33 79.17 15.73
CA VAL A 335 74.83 80.52 15.39
C VAL A 335 73.97 81.22 14.32
N THR A 336 73.35 80.47 13.40
CA THR A 336 72.48 81.00 12.34
C THR A 336 70.99 81.02 12.70
N ALA A 337 70.61 80.64 13.92
CA ALA A 337 69.22 80.65 14.38
C ALA A 337 68.53 82.04 14.31
N PRO A 338 69.20 83.17 14.65
CA PRO A 338 68.58 84.50 14.56
C PRO A 338 68.22 84.90 13.12
N MET A 339 69.09 84.60 12.15
CA MET A 339 68.84 84.93 10.73
C MET A 339 67.69 84.11 10.12
N ARG A 340 67.44 82.90 10.60
CA ARG A 340 66.37 82.04 10.07
C ARG A 340 64.99 82.36 10.61
N ALA A 341 64.90 82.86 11.85
CA ALA A 341 63.66 83.43 12.36
C ALA A 341 63.19 84.61 11.49
N VAL A 342 64.10 85.44 11.00
CA VAL A 342 63.80 86.55 10.07
C VAL A 342 63.32 86.04 8.69
N SER A 343 63.94 84.98 8.14
CA SER A 343 63.48 84.42 6.85
C SER A 343 62.14 83.68 6.94
N GLY A 344 61.82 83.08 8.09
CA GLY A 344 60.55 82.38 8.34
C GLY A 344 59.37 83.35 8.38
N VAL A 345 59.56 84.53 8.97
CA VAL A 345 58.57 85.63 8.93
C VAL A 345 58.34 86.08 7.48
N MET A 346 59.38 86.17 6.65
CA MET A 346 59.25 86.52 5.23
C MET A 346 58.50 85.47 4.38
N LYS A 347 58.67 84.16 4.66
CA LYS A 347 57.97 83.09 3.94
C LYS A 347 56.49 82.96 4.32
N ASN A 348 56.14 83.17 5.59
CA ASN A 348 54.73 83.21 6.00
C ASN A 348 54.03 84.47 5.47
N PHE A 349 54.74 85.59 5.34
CA PHE A 349 54.23 86.78 4.64
C PHE A 349 53.90 86.48 3.18
N TRP A 350 54.74 85.71 2.46
CA TRP A 350 54.49 85.29 1.08
C TRP A 350 53.35 84.27 0.94
N ARG A 351 53.21 83.31 1.87
CA ARG A 351 52.10 82.34 1.83
C ARG A 351 50.74 82.98 2.08
N VAL A 352 50.66 83.94 3.01
CA VAL A 352 49.43 84.70 3.27
C VAL A 352 49.14 85.69 2.12
N ALA A 353 50.17 86.23 1.45
CA ALA A 353 50.00 87.12 0.31
C ALA A 353 49.55 86.43 -1.00
N PHE A 354 49.67 85.10 -1.12
CA PHE A 354 49.30 84.36 -2.34
C PHE A 354 48.26 83.25 -2.14
N SER A 355 47.66 83.10 -0.96
CA SER A 355 46.56 82.15 -0.71
C SER A 355 45.16 82.80 -0.82
N SER A 356 44.99 83.78 -1.71
CA SER A 356 43.68 84.35 -2.04
C SER A 356 43.43 84.38 -3.56
N ARG A 357 42.78 83.31 -4.05
CA ARG A 357 41.73 83.28 -5.11
C ARG A 357 41.42 81.82 -5.50
N PRO A 358 40.19 81.56 -5.99
CA PRO A 358 39.18 80.71 -5.35
C PRO A 358 39.36 79.19 -5.51
#